data_AF-A0A940V0F8-F1
#
_entry.id   AF-A0A940V0F8-F1
#
_cell.length_a   1.000
_cell.length_b   1.000
_cell.length_c   1.000
_cell.angle_alpha   90.00
_cell.angle_beta   90.00
_cell.angle_gamma   90.00
#
_symmetry.space_group_name_H-M   'P 1'
#
loop_
_entity.id
_entity.type
_entity.pdbx_description
1 polymer ?
#
loop_
_entity_poly.entity_id
_entity_poly.type
_entity_poly.pdbx_seq_one_letter_code
_entity_poly.pdbx_strand_id
1 'polypeptide(L)'
;MTLIDDIKKRTEEGLKTLKETAQDIAFNVERQAMIGKRKYLDVTKLQRSIQGVNAEIGEYVYDQFVGGKSVSSDDPFIRDRMNSITRMRLTIKDIENEIADLESSKPPQR
;
A
#
# COMPACT_ATOMS: atom_id res chain seq x y z
N MET A 1 33.88 5.55 -46.78
CA MET A 1 32.98 5.78 -45.63
C MET A 1 33.12 7.25 -45.26
N THR A 2 32.07 8.03 -45.46
CA THR A 2 32.07 9.48 -45.20
C THR A 2 31.72 9.74 -43.73
N LEU A 3 32.29 10.79 -43.14
CA LEU A 3 32.01 11.25 -41.77
C LEU A 3 30.50 11.40 -41.46
N ILE A 4 29.69 11.63 -42.49
CA ILE A 4 28.22 11.77 -42.42
C ILE A 4 27.54 10.44 -42.08
N ASP A 5 28.00 9.31 -42.64
CA ASP A 5 27.43 7.99 -42.35
C ASP A 5 27.71 7.55 -40.91
N ASP A 6 28.89 7.86 -40.38
CA ASP A 6 29.25 7.55 -38.99
C ASP A 6 28.46 8.40 -37.98
N ILE A 7 28.20 9.68 -38.30
CA ILE A 7 27.34 10.55 -37.48
C ILE A 7 25.91 10.00 -37.48
N LYS A 8 25.36 9.64 -38.64
CA LYS A 8 24.01 9.09 -38.77
C LYS A 8 23.86 7.78 -37.98
N LYS A 9 24.84 6.88 -38.10
CA LYS A 9 24.87 5.61 -37.37
C LYS A 9 24.93 5.81 -35.85
N ARG A 10 25.78 6.72 -35.36
CA ARG A 10 25.85 7.08 -33.93
C ARG A 10 24.55 7.71 -33.42
N THR A 11 23.90 8.54 -34.22
CA THR A 11 22.60 9.13 -33.86
C THR A 11 21.50 8.07 -33.80
N GLU A 12 21.46 7.11 -34.73
CA GLU A 12 20.51 5.99 -34.72
C GLU A 12 20.73 5.06 -33.52
N GLU A 13 21.99 4.75 -33.19
CA GLU A 13 22.35 3.97 -32.00
C GLU A 13 21.96 4.70 -30.69
N GLY A 14 22.19 6.02 -30.61
CA GLY A 14 21.76 6.85 -29.49
C GLY A 14 20.23 6.90 -29.34
N LEU A 15 19.50 7.05 -30.45
CA LEU A 15 18.03 7.13 -30.45
C LEU A 15 17.39 5.78 -30.10
N LYS A 16 18.01 4.67 -30.53
CA LYS A 16 17.62 3.31 -30.13
C LYS A 16 17.81 3.11 -28.62
N THR A 17 18.95 3.52 -28.07
CA THR A 17 19.27 3.41 -26.64
C THR A 17 18.29 4.23 -25.78
N LEU A 18 17.95 5.44 -26.22
CA LEU A 18 16.95 6.28 -25.54
C LEU A 18 15.55 5.64 -25.57
N LYS A 19 15.16 5.03 -26.70
CA LYS A 19 13.89 4.33 -26.84
C LYS A 19 13.80 3.12 -25.91
N GLU A 20 14.84 2.30 -25.87
CA GLU A 20 14.94 1.14 -24.96
C GLU A 20 14.87 1.59 -23.50
N THR A 21 15.63 2.63 -23.13
CA THR A 21 15.60 3.21 -21.78
C THR A 21 14.21 3.74 -21.40
N ALA A 22 13.52 4.42 -22.33
CA ALA A 22 12.18 4.94 -22.09
C ALA A 22 11.14 3.80 -21.91
N GLN A 23 11.27 2.71 -22.66
CA GLN A 23 10.42 1.52 -22.50
C GLN A 23 10.65 0.85 -21.15
N ASP A 24 11.90 0.69 -20.72
CA ASP A 24 12.23 0.11 -19.42
C ASP A 24 11.73 0.98 -18.25
N ILE A 25 11.84 2.30 -18.38
CA ILE A 25 11.28 3.25 -17.40
C ILE A 25 9.75 3.09 -17.33
N ALA A 26 9.07 3.09 -18.48
CA ALA A 26 7.61 2.95 -18.53
C ALA A 26 7.13 1.64 -17.89
N PHE A 27 7.80 0.51 -18.20
CA PHE A 27 7.48 -0.79 -17.63
C PHE A 27 7.70 -0.84 -16.11
N ASN A 28 8.79 -0.24 -15.61
CA ASN A 28 9.07 -0.18 -14.18
C ASN A 28 8.05 0.67 -13.42
N VAL A 29 7.66 1.83 -13.96
CA VAL A 29 6.62 2.69 -13.38
C VAL A 29 5.27 1.98 -13.32
N GLU A 30 4.88 1.26 -14.38
CA GLU A 30 3.62 0.50 -14.41
C GLU A 30 3.63 -0.63 -13.35
N ARG A 31 4.74 -1.37 -13.23
CA ARG A 31 4.89 -2.40 -12.21
C ARG A 31 4.78 -1.81 -10.79
N GLN A 32 5.45 -0.69 -10.52
CA GLN A 32 5.37 -0.01 -9.21
C GLN A 32 3.95 0.47 -8.91
N ALA A 33 3.23 1.03 -9.89
CA ALA A 33 1.84 1.43 -9.73
C ALA A 33 0.91 0.24 -9.41
N MET A 34 1.14 -0.92 -10.05
CA MET A 34 0.38 -2.14 -9.77
C MET A 34 0.63 -2.65 -8.34
N ILE A 35 1.87 -2.61 -7.87
CA ILE A 35 2.24 -2.98 -6.50
C ILE A 35 1.55 -2.05 -5.48
N GLY A 36 1.63 -0.74 -5.69
CA GLY A 36 0.95 0.25 -4.83
C GLY A 36 -0.56 0.00 -4.77
N LYS A 37 -1.21 -0.23 -5.91
CA LYS A 37 -2.65 -0.52 -5.96
C LYS A 37 -3.02 -1.78 -5.18
N ARG A 38 -2.23 -2.85 -5.26
CA ARG A 38 -2.46 -4.08 -4.47
C ARG A 38 -2.35 -3.80 -2.98
N LYS A 39 -1.33 -3.06 -2.56
CA LYS A 39 -1.14 -2.66 -1.16
C LYS A 39 -2.31 -1.84 -0.61
N TYR A 40 -2.87 -0.91 -1.38
CA TYR A 40 -4.08 -0.18 -1.00
C TYR A 40 -5.32 -1.07 -0.81
N LEU A 41 -5.46 -2.13 -1.61
CA LEU A 41 -6.52 -3.11 -1.41
C LEU A 41 -6.33 -3.87 -0.09
N ASP A 42 -5.10 -4.18 0.28
CA ASP A 42 -4.80 -4.85 1.54
C ASP A 42 -5.06 -3.95 2.75
N VAL A 43 -4.75 -2.65 2.66
CA VAL A 43 -5.19 -1.64 3.66
C VAL A 43 -6.71 -1.65 3.81
N THR A 44 -7.44 -1.62 2.69
CA THR A 44 -8.91 -1.61 2.70
C THR A 44 -9.48 -2.87 3.37
N LYS A 45 -8.86 -4.04 3.14
CA LYS A 45 -9.26 -5.29 3.80
C LYS A 45 -9.04 -5.21 5.32
N LEU A 46 -7.88 -4.73 5.76
CA LEU A 46 -7.57 -4.56 7.18
C LEU A 46 -8.54 -3.58 7.86
N GLN A 47 -8.90 -2.50 7.18
CA GLN A 47 -9.91 -1.55 7.68
C GLN A 47 -11.28 -2.21 7.86
N ARG A 48 -11.72 -3.06 6.93
CA ARG A 48 -12.95 -3.85 7.08
C ARG A 48 -12.86 -4.84 8.25
N SER A 49 -11.71 -5.49 8.44
CA SER A 49 -11.50 -6.38 9.59
C SER A 49 -11.58 -5.61 10.91
N ILE A 50 -11.02 -4.39 11.00
CA ILE A 50 -11.17 -3.52 12.18
C ILE A 50 -12.64 -3.19 12.44
N GLN A 51 -13.41 -2.86 11.40
CA GLN A 51 -14.85 -2.61 11.53
C GLN A 51 -15.60 -3.84 12.06
N GLY A 52 -15.26 -5.04 11.58
CA GLY A 52 -15.81 -6.30 12.10
C GLY A 52 -15.53 -6.50 13.59
N VAL A 53 -14.28 -6.30 14.02
CA VAL A 53 -13.92 -6.40 15.45
C VAL A 53 -14.65 -5.36 16.30
N ASN A 54 -14.82 -4.13 15.80
CA ASN A 54 -15.61 -3.12 16.51
C ASN A 54 -17.09 -3.53 16.66
N ALA A 55 -17.65 -4.20 15.65
CA ALA A 55 -19.02 -4.72 15.73
C ALA A 55 -19.12 -5.84 16.78
N GLU A 56 -18.17 -6.77 16.83
CA GLU A 56 -18.10 -7.81 17.89
C GLU A 56 -18.02 -7.20 19.29
N ILE A 57 -17.22 -6.15 19.47
CA ILE A 57 -17.14 -5.40 20.72
C ILE A 57 -18.50 -4.79 21.06
N GLY A 58 -19.14 -4.12 20.11
CA GLY A 58 -20.45 -3.49 20.30
C GLY A 58 -21.54 -4.49 20.70
N GLU A 59 -21.60 -5.64 20.03
CA GLU A 59 -22.53 -6.74 20.33
C GLU A 59 -22.30 -7.26 21.76
N TYR A 60 -21.04 -7.56 22.11
CA TYR A 60 -20.70 -8.01 23.46
C TYR A 60 -21.12 -7.00 24.53
N VAL A 61 -20.79 -5.72 24.36
CA VAL A 61 -21.15 -4.68 25.34
C VAL A 61 -22.66 -4.55 25.47
N TYR A 62 -23.39 -4.62 24.36
CA TYR A 62 -24.85 -4.57 24.36
C TYR A 62 -25.45 -5.77 25.13
N ASP A 63 -24.97 -6.98 24.87
CA ASP A 63 -25.44 -8.19 25.55
C ASP A 63 -25.18 -8.15 27.07
N GLN A 64 -24.00 -7.70 27.48
CA GLN A 64 -23.70 -7.53 28.92
C GLN A 64 -24.62 -6.48 29.55
N PHE A 65 -24.87 -5.37 28.86
CA PHE A 65 -25.74 -4.30 29.34
C PHE A 65 -27.20 -4.77 29.51
N VAL A 66 -27.77 -5.46 28.50
CA VAL A 66 -29.11 -6.05 28.57
C VAL A 66 -29.19 -7.11 29.67
N GLY A 67 -28.09 -7.84 29.89
CA GLY A 67 -27.94 -8.79 31.00
C GLY A 67 -27.74 -8.15 32.39
N GLY A 68 -27.81 -6.82 32.51
CA GLY A 68 -27.65 -6.10 33.79
C GLY A 68 -26.24 -6.11 34.36
N LYS A 69 -25.23 -6.43 33.54
CA LYS A 69 -23.81 -6.44 33.91
C LYS A 69 -23.13 -5.16 33.44
N SER A 70 -22.15 -4.70 34.21
CA SER A 70 -21.27 -3.62 33.78
C SER A 70 -20.04 -4.20 33.07
N VAL A 71 -19.64 -3.57 31.96
CA VAL A 71 -18.40 -3.90 31.24
C VAL A 71 -17.34 -2.88 31.61
N SER A 72 -16.19 -3.37 32.07
CA SER A 72 -15.01 -2.54 32.28
C SER A 72 -14.16 -2.46 31.02
N SER A 73 -13.41 -1.37 30.85
CA SER A 73 -12.37 -1.27 29.82
C SER A 73 -11.25 -2.31 29.98
N ASP A 74 -11.07 -2.85 31.20
CA ASP A 74 -10.07 -3.88 31.51
C ASP A 74 -10.61 -5.31 31.30
N ASP A 75 -11.84 -5.45 30.82
CA ASP A 75 -12.43 -6.74 30.48
C ASP A 75 -11.50 -7.50 29.50
N PRO A 76 -11.14 -8.77 29.78
CA PRO A 76 -10.22 -9.53 28.94
C PRO A 76 -10.66 -9.62 27.48
N PHE A 77 -11.96 -9.78 27.21
CA PHE A 77 -12.49 -9.84 25.85
C PHE A 77 -12.26 -8.50 25.11
N ILE A 78 -12.61 -7.39 25.75
CA ILE A 78 -12.42 -6.04 25.20
C ILE A 78 -10.94 -5.78 24.93
N ARG A 79 -10.08 -6.06 25.92
CA ARG A 79 -8.63 -5.84 25.81
C ARG A 79 -8.01 -6.63 24.66
N ASP A 80 -8.37 -7.90 24.50
CA ASP A 80 -7.82 -8.73 23.44
C ASP A 80 -8.26 -8.26 22.05
N ARG A 81 -9.52 -7.82 21.90
CA ARG A 81 -10.02 -7.23 20.66
C ARG A 81 -9.36 -5.88 20.35
N MET A 82 -9.15 -5.03 21.36
CA MET A 82 -8.42 -3.77 21.23
C MET A 82 -6.95 -3.97 20.83
N ASN A 83 -6.30 -5.00 21.37
CA ASN A 83 -4.95 -5.39 20.97
C ASN A 83 -4.91 -5.85 19.50
N SER A 84 -5.91 -6.62 19.05
CA SER A 84 -6.05 -7.02 17.65
C SER A 84 -6.20 -5.82 16.72
N ILE A 85 -7.09 -4.87 17.06
CA ILE A 85 -7.27 -3.60 16.32
C ILE A 85 -5.95 -2.83 16.25
N THR A 86 -5.23 -2.72 17.37
CA THR A 86 -3.95 -2.02 17.44
C THR A 86 -2.93 -2.63 16.49
N ARG A 87 -2.80 -3.96 16.47
CA ARG A 87 -1.90 -4.67 15.54
C ARG A 87 -2.27 -4.41 14.09
N MET A 88 -3.56 -4.52 13.74
CA MET A 88 -4.02 -4.24 12.37
C MET A 88 -3.74 -2.80 11.95
N ARG A 89 -3.90 -1.82 12.85
CA ARG A 89 -3.56 -0.41 12.59
C ARG A 89 -2.06 -0.19 12.36
N LEU A 90 -1.21 -0.88 13.12
CA LEU A 90 0.24 -0.84 12.88
C LEU A 90 0.58 -1.42 11.51
N THR A 91 0.00 -2.55 11.14
CA THR A 91 0.19 -3.14 9.81
C THR A 91 -0.28 -2.21 8.69
N ILE A 92 -1.41 -1.52 8.85
CA ILE A 92 -1.86 -0.51 7.88
C ILE A 92 -0.79 0.58 7.72
N LYS A 93 -0.27 1.10 8.83
CA LYS A 93 0.75 2.15 8.81
C LYS A 93 2.03 1.69 8.12
N ASP A 94 2.46 0.45 8.34
CA ASP A 94 3.63 -0.12 7.67
C ASP A 94 3.40 -0.20 6.15
N ILE A 95 2.24 -0.66 5.72
CA ILE A 95 1.87 -0.71 4.29
C ILE A 95 1.82 0.71 3.69
N GLU A 96 1.27 1.68 4.41
CA GLU A 96 1.20 3.07 3.97
C GLU A 96 2.60 3.68 3.81
N ASN A 97 3.53 3.39 4.72
CA ASN A 97 4.93 3.81 4.59
C ASN A 97 5.60 3.18 3.37
N GLU A 98 5.38 1.87 3.14
CA GLU A 98 5.92 1.19 1.95
C GLU A 98 5.37 1.78 0.65
N ILE A 99 4.10 2.22 0.63
CA ILE A 99 3.54 2.94 -0.52
C ILE A 99 4.21 4.31 -0.69
N ALA A 100 4.42 5.07 0.39
CA ALA A 100 5.09 6.36 0.34
C ALA A 100 6.55 6.24 -0.18
N ASP A 101 7.26 5.19 0.20
CA ASP A 101 8.60 4.87 -0.32
C ASP A 101 8.55 4.52 -1.82
N LEU A 102 7.53 3.78 -2.25
CA LEU A 102 7.30 3.49 -3.68
C LEU A 102 6.94 4.75 -4.48
N GLU A 103 6.29 5.73 -3.88
CA GLU A 103 5.94 6.99 -4.55
C GLU A 103 7.11 7.97 -4.61
N SER A 104 7.91 8.06 -3.54
CA SER A 104 9.12 8.90 -3.50
C SER A 104 10.24 8.39 -4.40
N SER A 105 10.26 7.10 -4.72
CA SER A 105 11.20 6.49 -5.66
C SER A 105 10.79 6.60 -7.14
N LYS A 106 9.61 7.16 -7.45
CA LYS A 106 9.23 7.45 -8.85
C LYS A 106 10.06 8.63 -9.37
N PRO A 107 10.61 8.55 -10.59
CA PRO A 107 11.27 9.71 -11.21
C PRO A 107 10.26 10.86 -11.35
N PRO A 108 10.70 12.13 -11.19
CA PRO A 108 9.81 13.28 -11.25
C PRO A 108 9.08 13.29 -12.59
N GLN A 109 7.74 13.35 -12.56
CA GLN A 109 6.94 13.62 -13.75
C GLN A 109 7.32 15.03 -14.24
N ARG A 110 8.04 15.10 -15.36
CA ARG A 110 8.25 16.32 -16.14
C ARG A 110 7.24 16.38 -17.27
#